data_AF-A0A661JKP4-F1
#
_entry.id   AF-A0A661JKP4-F1
#
_cell.length_a   1.000
_cell.length_b   1.000
_cell.length_c   1.000
_cell.angle_alpha   90.00
_cell.angle_beta   90.00
_cell.angle_gamma   90.00
#
_symmetry.space_group_name_H-M   'P 1'
#
loop_
_entity.id
_entity.type
_entity.pdbx_description
1 polymer ?
#
loop_
_entity_poly.entity_id
_entity_poly.type
_entity_poly.pdbx_seq_one_letter_code
_entity_poly.pdbx_strand_id
1 'polypeptide(L)'
;MLDTQVNSIGAISAQGGVYINETDAVDLVNVQSGATPSIYIFSGGDMNVGSIYDPTDVWLTSLGKIDGAILPNSLVETQDMHLWAKDMINQIQTDVSNIWAYSDTSNIYLYDWDGYGSHSTKTSMRLKDVDAQGTVYVFSGSLNPGNAVDVYADNVVSRGNGFIWLQNNLTNKGNIYIDNVATGPTSGIIRIKGYNSIIDNNGSANNITGFRLEADADKGIGSNNALETIISELYADNSTSGNIEIDNTGDLFVEHAVNNGGDVKITTHSDINVGYIEGTDVYLTALDGAINDAYSDASIKIKGVTLNMQAKNGIGGSDTLETQVSTLNALNTATNDIDINNFGDLLAQSVINNGGNVYITTHSDLTLGYIEAIGNFAGLTALNGSILNASGSSLNILANTAELIALSNIGLASSPINTNLDTLAGFSSSTGDIYINEVDSINLGWIDAITGIGHSLAANDGIIHITSAEDMIVNSVISPRGGVFLETTGSSIYAG
;
A
#
# COMPACT_ATOMS: atom_id res chain seq x y z
N MET A 1 -13.34 25.49 -47.51
CA MET A 1 -14.39 24.46 -47.48
C MET A 1 -14.35 23.72 -48.80
N LEU A 2 -13.72 22.55 -48.81
CA LEU A 2 -14.11 21.51 -49.75
C LEU A 2 -15.29 20.79 -49.09
N ASP A 3 -16.42 20.73 -49.81
CA ASP A 3 -17.56 19.86 -49.51
C ASP A 3 -17.48 18.80 -50.62
N THR A 4 -16.89 17.66 -50.31
CA THR A 4 -16.48 16.69 -51.31
C THR A 4 -16.80 15.28 -50.87
N GLN A 5 -17.68 14.59 -51.58
CA GLN A 5 -17.85 13.13 -51.50
C GLN A 5 -16.57 12.40 -51.96
N VAL A 6 -15.48 12.54 -51.23
CA VAL A 6 -14.15 12.06 -51.54
C VAL A 6 -13.70 11.24 -50.35
N ASN A 7 -13.64 9.91 -50.56
CA ASN A 7 -13.27 8.96 -49.52
C ASN A 7 -11.83 9.15 -49.01
N SER A 8 -10.95 9.86 -49.73
CA SER A 8 -9.57 10.11 -49.30
C SER A 8 -9.11 11.54 -49.55
N ILE A 9 -8.71 12.24 -48.49
CA ILE A 9 -8.36 13.66 -48.51
C ILE A 9 -6.88 13.84 -48.14
N GLY A 10 -6.14 14.45 -49.06
CA GLY A 10 -4.83 15.05 -48.78
C GLY A 10 -4.90 16.55 -48.96
N ALA A 11 -4.39 17.31 -47.98
CA ALA A 11 -4.45 18.77 -47.99
C ALA A 11 -3.14 19.35 -47.46
N ILE A 12 -2.54 20.26 -48.23
CA ILE A 12 -1.33 20.98 -47.86
C ILE A 12 -1.62 22.48 -47.95
N SER A 13 -1.42 23.21 -46.86
CA SER A 13 -1.59 24.66 -46.83
C SER A 13 -0.31 25.35 -46.36
N ALA A 14 0.32 26.14 -47.22
CA ALA A 14 1.60 26.78 -46.92
C ALA A 14 1.50 28.01 -45.99
N GLN A 15 0.31 28.63 -45.83
CA GLN A 15 0.15 29.90 -45.10
C GLN A 15 -1.14 30.01 -44.26
N GLY A 16 -2.00 28.98 -44.22
CA GLY A 16 -3.29 29.02 -43.50
C GLY A 16 -3.74 27.68 -42.92
N GLY A 17 -4.75 27.68 -42.06
CA GLY A 17 -5.30 26.46 -41.44
C GLY A 17 -5.90 25.50 -42.45
N VAL A 18 -5.92 24.20 -42.13
CA VAL A 18 -6.68 23.20 -42.89
C VAL A 18 -8.03 23.03 -42.22
N TYR A 19 -9.12 23.22 -42.98
CA TYR A 19 -10.48 23.07 -42.49
C TYR A 19 -11.24 22.12 -43.43
N ILE A 20 -11.57 20.94 -42.92
CA ILE A 20 -12.30 19.89 -43.62
C ILE A 20 -13.60 19.61 -42.87
N ASN A 21 -14.71 19.56 -43.60
CA ASN A 21 -16.03 19.25 -43.05
C ASN A 21 -16.71 18.27 -43.99
N GLU A 22 -16.62 16.98 -43.68
CA GLU A 22 -17.20 15.91 -44.48
C GLU A 22 -18.44 15.31 -43.81
N THR A 23 -19.48 15.07 -44.60
CA THR A 23 -20.75 14.51 -44.09
C THR A 23 -20.74 12.99 -43.94
N ASP A 24 -19.78 12.33 -44.61
CA ASP A 24 -19.60 10.88 -44.61
C ASP A 24 -18.27 10.51 -43.93
N ALA A 25 -17.81 9.27 -44.10
CA ALA A 25 -16.51 8.81 -43.63
C ALA A 25 -15.35 9.42 -44.45
N VAL A 26 -14.18 9.56 -43.83
CA VAL A 26 -12.99 10.18 -44.45
C VAL A 26 -11.71 9.41 -44.17
N ASP A 27 -10.90 9.21 -45.21
CA ASP A 27 -9.51 8.72 -45.09
C ASP A 27 -8.53 9.89 -45.26
N LEU A 28 -7.82 10.27 -44.18
CA LEU A 28 -6.85 11.36 -44.21
C LEU A 28 -5.47 10.85 -44.63
N VAL A 29 -4.91 11.41 -45.69
CA VAL A 29 -3.60 10.99 -46.21
C VAL A 29 -2.73 12.22 -46.45
N ASN A 30 -1.62 12.34 -45.72
CA ASN A 30 -0.65 13.44 -45.83
C ASN A 30 -1.28 14.83 -45.69
N VAL A 31 -1.89 15.10 -44.54
CA VAL A 31 -2.43 16.43 -44.22
C VAL A 31 -1.33 17.27 -43.56
N GLN A 32 -1.09 18.47 -44.06
CA GLN A 32 -0.03 19.35 -43.57
C GLN A 32 -0.49 20.81 -43.57
N SER A 33 -0.13 21.55 -42.53
CA SER A 33 -0.19 23.01 -42.49
C SER A 33 1.23 23.60 -42.39
N GLY A 34 1.40 24.87 -42.76
CA GLY A 34 2.68 25.57 -42.65
C GLY A 34 3.11 25.77 -41.19
N ALA A 35 4.15 26.56 -40.93
CA ALA A 35 4.47 26.96 -39.55
C ALA A 35 3.41 27.98 -39.09
N THR A 36 2.62 27.65 -38.05
CA THR A 36 1.53 28.44 -37.40
C THR A 36 0.04 28.26 -37.77
N PRO A 37 -0.44 27.30 -38.59
CA PRO A 37 -1.87 27.05 -38.75
C PRO A 37 -2.36 25.75 -38.10
N SER A 38 -3.52 25.83 -37.44
CA SER A 38 -4.22 24.66 -36.90
C SER A 38 -4.92 23.84 -37.99
N ILE A 39 -5.17 22.57 -37.69
CA ILE A 39 -5.95 21.65 -38.52
C ILE A 39 -7.26 21.33 -37.80
N TYR A 40 -8.39 21.52 -38.48
CA TYR A 40 -9.73 21.19 -38.00
C TYR A 40 -10.43 20.28 -39.00
N ILE A 41 -10.79 19.08 -38.57
CA ILE A 41 -11.41 18.06 -39.42
C ILE A 41 -12.65 17.51 -38.73
N PHE A 42 -13.79 17.64 -39.40
CA PHE A 42 -15.05 17.00 -39.03
C PHE A 42 -15.40 15.89 -40.03
N SER A 43 -15.84 14.75 -39.51
CA SER A 43 -16.35 13.60 -40.26
C SER A 43 -17.73 13.18 -39.72
N GLY A 44 -18.71 13.07 -40.60
CA GLY A 44 -20.04 12.54 -40.26
C GLY A 44 -20.09 11.00 -40.16
N GLY A 45 -19.04 10.30 -40.59
CA GLY A 45 -18.82 8.87 -40.39
C GLY A 45 -17.46 8.58 -39.77
N ASP A 46 -16.93 7.38 -39.98
CA ASP A 46 -15.60 6.98 -39.49
C ASP A 46 -14.47 7.84 -40.09
N MET A 47 -13.43 8.11 -39.30
CA MET A 47 -12.24 8.83 -39.72
C MET A 47 -11.03 7.91 -39.63
N ASN A 48 -10.44 7.54 -40.76
CA ASN A 48 -9.15 6.84 -40.78
C ASN A 48 -8.03 7.88 -40.94
N VAL A 49 -7.16 7.96 -39.95
CA VAL A 49 -6.03 8.90 -39.91
C VAL A 49 -4.79 8.19 -40.44
N GLY A 50 -4.24 8.68 -41.55
CA GLY A 50 -2.90 8.32 -42.00
C GLY A 50 -1.87 9.25 -41.36
N SER A 51 -1.35 10.23 -42.12
CA SER A 51 -0.26 11.09 -41.65
C SER A 51 -0.68 12.56 -41.55
N ILE A 52 -0.38 13.20 -40.41
CA ILE A 52 -0.61 14.63 -40.16
C ILE A 52 0.70 15.23 -39.62
N TYR A 53 1.25 16.25 -40.31
CA TYR A 53 2.59 16.76 -40.01
C TYR A 53 2.62 18.26 -39.65
N ASP A 54 3.35 18.56 -38.58
CA ASP A 54 3.81 19.89 -38.15
C ASP A 54 2.77 21.02 -37.89
N PRO A 55 1.47 20.78 -37.61
CA PRO A 55 0.63 21.86 -37.11
C PRO A 55 0.97 22.24 -35.67
N THR A 56 0.53 23.42 -35.26
CA THR A 56 0.54 23.80 -33.83
C THR A 56 -0.55 23.08 -33.04
N ASP A 57 -1.68 22.81 -33.68
CA ASP A 57 -2.90 22.33 -33.03
C ASP A 57 -3.74 21.49 -34.02
N VAL A 58 -4.25 20.35 -33.58
CA VAL A 58 -5.04 19.40 -34.38
C VAL A 58 -6.36 19.08 -33.68
N TRP A 59 -7.47 19.30 -34.38
CA TRP A 59 -8.82 18.96 -33.92
C TRP A 59 -9.45 17.95 -34.88
N LEU A 60 -9.66 16.73 -34.39
CA LEU A 60 -10.34 15.66 -35.11
C LEU A 60 -11.66 15.34 -34.43
N THR A 61 -12.76 15.45 -35.18
CA THR A 61 -14.12 15.22 -34.69
C THR A 61 -14.81 14.23 -35.62
N SER A 62 -15.28 13.11 -35.08
CA SER A 62 -15.95 12.03 -35.83
C SER A 62 -17.26 11.64 -35.17
N LEU A 63 -18.35 11.57 -35.94
CA LEU A 63 -19.61 10.95 -35.49
C LEU A 63 -19.57 9.41 -35.53
N GLY A 64 -18.48 8.82 -36.01
CA GLY A 64 -18.15 7.39 -35.93
C GLY A 64 -16.92 7.16 -35.04
N LYS A 65 -16.00 6.30 -35.48
CA LYS A 65 -14.69 6.12 -34.85
C LYS A 65 -13.63 7.08 -35.41
N ILE A 66 -12.54 7.28 -34.67
CA ILE A 66 -11.27 7.79 -35.20
C ILE A 66 -10.26 6.65 -35.09
N ASP A 67 -9.66 6.26 -36.20
CA ASP A 67 -8.78 5.08 -36.29
C ASP A 67 -7.47 5.47 -36.98
N GLY A 68 -6.36 5.37 -36.26
CA GLY A 68 -5.02 5.76 -36.75
C GLY A 68 -4.17 4.56 -37.12
N ALA A 69 -4.75 3.57 -37.82
CA ALA A 69 -4.18 2.26 -38.13
C ALA A 69 -2.64 2.21 -38.08
N ILE A 70 -2.07 1.23 -37.35
CA ILE A 70 -0.62 1.01 -37.10
C ILE A 70 0.15 0.76 -38.42
N LEU A 71 0.25 1.77 -39.27
CA LEU A 71 1.03 1.77 -40.49
C LEU A 71 2.32 2.54 -40.18
N PRO A 72 3.49 2.11 -40.69
CA PRO A 72 4.80 2.68 -40.33
C PRO A 72 5.02 4.19 -40.56
N ASN A 73 4.02 4.93 -41.05
CA ASN A 73 4.07 6.37 -41.30
C ASN A 73 2.79 7.10 -40.82
N SER A 74 1.91 6.42 -40.06
CA SER A 74 0.64 6.96 -39.60
C SER A 74 0.82 7.76 -38.30
N LEU A 75 1.61 8.83 -38.35
CA LEU A 75 1.98 9.62 -37.19
C LEU A 75 1.32 11.00 -37.25
N VAL A 76 0.85 11.47 -36.09
CA VAL A 76 0.45 12.86 -35.91
C VAL A 76 1.49 13.56 -35.05
N GLU A 77 2.18 14.53 -35.65
CA GLU A 77 3.21 15.35 -35.00
C GLU A 77 2.65 16.76 -34.78
N THR A 78 2.35 17.14 -33.54
CA THR A 78 1.77 18.46 -33.18
C THR A 78 2.10 18.82 -31.73
N GLN A 79 1.96 20.07 -31.36
CA GLN A 79 2.05 20.43 -29.94
C GLN A 79 0.81 19.96 -29.18
N ASP A 80 -0.37 20.30 -29.70
CA ASP A 80 -1.66 20.04 -29.08
C ASP A 80 -2.54 19.20 -30.02
N MET A 81 -3.27 18.25 -29.44
CA MET A 81 -4.20 17.37 -30.15
C MET A 81 -5.52 17.22 -29.38
N HIS A 82 -6.62 17.46 -30.07
CA HIS A 82 -7.99 17.28 -29.60
C HIS A 82 -8.70 16.23 -30.44
N LEU A 83 -9.12 15.14 -29.80
CA LEU A 83 -9.84 14.04 -30.41
C LEU A 83 -11.23 13.94 -29.79
N TRP A 84 -12.27 13.93 -30.61
CA TRP A 84 -13.61 13.56 -30.18
C TRP A 84 -14.20 12.55 -31.16
N ALA A 85 -14.56 11.38 -30.65
CA ALA A 85 -15.25 10.35 -31.40
C ALA A 85 -16.55 10.01 -30.69
N LYS A 86 -17.66 9.93 -31.43
CA LYS A 86 -18.90 9.41 -30.87
C LYS A 86 -18.74 7.94 -30.47
N ASP A 87 -18.06 7.14 -31.28
CA ASP A 87 -17.82 5.72 -30.98
C ASP A 87 -16.49 5.52 -30.26
N MET A 88 -15.40 5.23 -30.97
CA MET A 88 -14.10 4.82 -30.41
C MET A 88 -12.97 5.71 -30.94
N ILE A 89 -11.94 5.92 -30.11
CA ILE A 89 -10.62 6.39 -30.57
C ILE A 89 -9.68 5.18 -30.53
N ASN A 90 -9.25 4.71 -31.70
CA ASN A 90 -8.50 3.47 -31.84
C ASN A 90 -7.12 3.72 -32.41
N GLN A 91 -6.11 3.15 -31.75
CA GLN A 91 -4.73 3.04 -32.24
C GLN A 91 -4.13 4.34 -32.78
N ILE A 92 -4.40 5.48 -32.14
CA ILE A 92 -3.81 6.75 -32.59
C ILE A 92 -2.34 6.77 -32.18
N GLN A 93 -1.46 6.68 -33.17
CA GLN A 93 -0.04 6.93 -33.02
C GLN A 93 0.23 8.43 -33.09
N THR A 94 0.93 8.95 -32.10
CA THR A 94 1.08 10.38 -31.89
C THR A 94 2.47 10.69 -31.35
N ASP A 95 3.00 11.87 -31.67
CA ASP A 95 4.19 12.47 -31.04
C ASP A 95 3.80 13.89 -30.59
N VAL A 96 2.93 13.97 -29.58
CA VAL A 96 2.30 15.23 -29.16
C VAL A 96 2.46 15.53 -27.68
N SER A 97 2.68 16.81 -27.36
CA SER A 97 2.90 17.22 -25.98
C SER A 97 1.64 17.13 -25.14
N ASN A 98 0.49 17.60 -25.65
CA ASN A 98 -0.78 17.60 -24.94
C ASN A 98 -1.89 16.91 -25.74
N ILE A 99 -2.70 16.10 -25.05
CA ILE A 99 -3.81 15.35 -25.63
C ILE A 99 -5.08 15.60 -24.83
N TRP A 100 -6.14 15.96 -25.54
CA TRP A 100 -7.53 15.85 -25.12
C TRP A 100 -8.20 14.77 -25.96
N ALA A 101 -8.85 13.80 -25.33
CA ALA A 101 -9.47 12.69 -26.04
C ALA A 101 -10.79 12.30 -25.40
N TYR A 102 -11.84 12.26 -26.21
CA TYR A 102 -13.19 11.98 -25.73
C TYR A 102 -13.85 10.91 -26.59
N SER A 103 -14.43 9.90 -25.94
CA SER A 103 -15.25 8.88 -26.56
C SER A 103 -16.61 8.80 -25.87
N ASP A 104 -17.69 9.05 -26.62
CA ASP A 104 -19.04 9.10 -26.04
C ASP A 104 -19.61 7.72 -25.70
N THR A 105 -19.15 6.64 -26.34
CA THR A 105 -19.74 5.30 -26.17
C THR A 105 -18.76 4.15 -25.99
N SER A 106 -17.45 4.36 -26.15
CA SER A 106 -16.49 3.25 -26.27
C SER A 106 -15.13 3.58 -25.68
N ASN A 107 -14.09 2.92 -26.18
CA ASN A 107 -12.73 2.95 -25.67
C ASN A 107 -11.89 4.08 -26.30
N ILE A 108 -10.78 4.40 -25.64
CA ILE A 108 -9.71 5.25 -26.15
C ILE A 108 -8.39 4.47 -26.07
N TYR A 109 -7.69 4.36 -27.19
CA TYR A 109 -6.37 3.75 -27.30
C TYR A 109 -5.38 4.74 -27.92
N LEU A 110 -4.45 5.23 -27.10
CA LEU A 110 -3.43 6.18 -27.49
C LEU A 110 -2.04 5.56 -27.36
N TYR A 111 -1.23 5.73 -28.39
CA TYR A 111 0.15 5.25 -28.44
C TYR A 111 1.07 6.42 -28.79
N ASP A 112 1.88 6.86 -27.83
CA ASP A 112 3.05 7.67 -28.16
C ASP A 112 4.05 6.77 -28.88
N TRP A 113 4.39 7.08 -30.12
CA TRP A 113 5.33 6.26 -30.88
C TRP A 113 6.18 7.13 -31.81
N ASP A 114 7.47 7.25 -31.49
CA ASP A 114 8.41 8.10 -32.24
C ASP A 114 8.83 7.56 -33.63
N GLY A 115 8.25 6.45 -34.09
CA GLY A 115 8.59 5.84 -35.38
C GLY A 115 10.03 5.29 -35.44
N TYR A 116 10.41 4.70 -36.59
CA TYR A 116 11.80 4.37 -36.91
C TYR A 116 12.52 5.63 -37.41
N GLY A 117 12.84 6.58 -36.53
CA GLY A 117 13.49 7.82 -36.93
C GLY A 117 13.84 8.73 -35.75
N SER A 118 14.98 9.41 -35.86
CA SER A 118 15.55 10.32 -34.86
C SER A 118 14.87 11.70 -34.83
N HIS A 119 13.52 11.75 -34.82
CA HIS A 119 12.77 13.01 -34.94
C HIS A 119 12.10 13.48 -33.64
N SER A 120 11.87 12.62 -32.64
CA SER A 120 11.28 13.09 -31.38
C SER A 120 12.34 13.56 -30.37
N THR A 121 12.29 14.85 -30.01
CA THR A 121 12.98 15.42 -28.84
C THR A 121 12.07 15.48 -27.62
N LYS A 122 10.90 14.84 -27.68
CA LYS A 122 9.87 14.93 -26.65
C LYS A 122 10.36 14.31 -25.35
N THR A 123 10.07 15.00 -24.26
CA THR A 123 10.41 14.56 -22.89
C THR A 123 9.18 14.23 -22.07
N SER A 124 7.98 14.57 -22.56
CA SER A 124 6.74 14.28 -21.85
C SER A 124 5.50 14.25 -22.74
N MET A 125 4.53 13.42 -22.35
CA MET A 125 3.15 13.40 -22.81
C MET A 125 2.25 13.89 -21.67
N ARG A 126 1.29 14.77 -21.96
CA ARG A 126 0.28 15.22 -20.99
C ARG A 126 -1.12 14.87 -21.46
N LEU A 127 -1.82 14.09 -20.65
CA LEU A 127 -3.22 13.70 -20.81
C LEU A 127 -4.06 14.72 -20.04
N LYS A 128 -4.58 15.72 -20.74
CA LYS A 128 -5.21 16.89 -20.11
C LYS A 128 -6.63 16.62 -19.66
N ASP A 129 -7.40 15.99 -20.53
CA ASP A 129 -8.74 15.49 -20.25
C ASP A 129 -8.99 14.33 -21.22
N VAL A 130 -8.81 13.11 -20.72
CA VAL A 130 -9.08 11.88 -21.46
C VAL A 130 -10.27 11.20 -20.83
N ASP A 131 -11.38 11.09 -21.55
CA ASP A 131 -12.66 10.60 -21.00
C ASP A 131 -13.35 9.64 -21.97
N ALA A 132 -13.51 8.40 -21.53
CA ALA A 132 -14.14 7.33 -22.29
C ALA A 132 -15.29 6.68 -21.51
N GLN A 133 -16.34 6.19 -22.17
CA GLN A 133 -17.31 5.28 -21.53
C GLN A 133 -16.74 3.86 -21.33
N GLY A 134 -15.73 3.50 -22.10
CA GLY A 134 -15.07 2.20 -22.04
C GLY A 134 -13.68 2.30 -21.45
N THR A 135 -12.79 1.44 -21.93
CA THR A 135 -11.38 1.37 -21.52
C THR A 135 -10.61 2.59 -22.01
N VAL A 136 -9.71 3.11 -21.16
CA VAL A 136 -8.65 4.03 -21.58
C VAL A 136 -7.32 3.32 -21.51
N TYR A 137 -6.65 3.22 -22.64
CA TYR A 137 -5.31 2.64 -22.73
C TYR A 137 -4.37 3.70 -23.29
N VAL A 138 -3.35 4.06 -22.51
CA VAL A 138 -2.30 4.98 -22.93
C VAL A 138 -0.95 4.31 -22.75
N PHE A 139 -0.24 4.18 -23.85
CA PHE A 139 1.13 3.72 -23.87
C PHE A 139 2.02 4.84 -24.40
N SER A 140 3.02 5.25 -23.62
CA SER A 140 4.08 6.13 -24.11
C SER A 140 5.34 5.33 -24.43
N GLY A 141 5.83 5.46 -25.66
CA GLY A 141 6.78 4.60 -26.34
C GLY A 141 7.89 5.33 -27.11
N SER A 142 9.08 5.56 -26.54
CA SER A 142 10.24 6.00 -27.33
C SER A 142 11.20 4.85 -27.67
N LEU A 143 11.51 4.66 -28.96
CA LEU A 143 12.63 3.80 -29.41
C LEU A 143 13.97 4.55 -29.43
N ASN A 144 13.95 5.87 -29.21
CA ASN A 144 15.16 6.67 -29.21
C ASN A 144 15.87 6.53 -27.85
N PRO A 145 17.15 6.09 -27.82
CA PRO A 145 17.88 5.83 -26.59
C PRO A 145 18.30 7.10 -25.82
N GLY A 146 17.76 8.28 -26.14
CA GLY A 146 18.22 9.56 -25.63
C GLY A 146 17.43 10.16 -24.46
N ASN A 147 16.09 10.06 -24.45
CA ASN A 147 15.25 10.78 -23.48
C ASN A 147 14.23 9.87 -22.81
N ALA A 148 14.05 10.02 -21.50
CA ALA A 148 12.90 9.47 -20.79
C ALA A 148 11.65 10.28 -21.15
N VAL A 149 10.52 9.59 -21.34
CA VAL A 149 9.23 10.24 -21.60
C VAL A 149 8.37 10.13 -20.37
N ASP A 150 8.14 11.27 -19.73
CA ASP A 150 7.23 11.38 -18.59
C ASP A 150 5.78 11.41 -19.07
N VAL A 151 4.89 10.76 -18.33
CA VAL A 151 3.44 10.84 -18.58
C VAL A 151 2.80 11.66 -17.47
N TYR A 152 2.08 12.72 -17.82
CA TYR A 152 1.27 13.50 -16.91
C TYR A 152 -0.20 13.13 -17.12
N ALA A 153 -0.80 12.46 -16.15
CA ALA A 153 -2.22 12.13 -16.15
C ALA A 153 -2.97 13.22 -15.36
N ASP A 154 -3.20 14.37 -16.01
CA ASP A 154 -3.83 15.53 -15.38
C ASP A 154 -5.33 15.24 -15.11
N ASN A 155 -6.01 14.58 -16.06
CA ASN A 155 -7.36 14.06 -15.86
C ASN A 155 -7.64 12.90 -16.83
N VAL A 156 -7.76 11.67 -16.32
CA VAL A 156 -8.03 10.47 -17.10
C VAL A 156 -9.17 9.70 -16.48
N VAL A 157 -10.28 9.60 -17.20
CA VAL A 157 -11.54 9.03 -16.71
C VAL A 157 -12.01 7.92 -17.64
N SER A 158 -12.39 6.80 -17.04
CA SER A 158 -13.16 5.74 -17.67
C SER A 158 -14.51 5.68 -16.95
N ARG A 159 -15.56 6.20 -17.59
CA ARG A 159 -16.91 6.24 -17.02
C ARG A 159 -17.46 4.82 -16.88
N GLY A 160 -18.18 4.56 -15.80
CA GLY A 160 -18.65 3.21 -15.47
C GLY A 160 -17.53 2.32 -14.91
N ASN A 161 -17.73 1.00 -14.86
CA ASN A 161 -16.76 0.07 -14.30
C ASN A 161 -15.64 -0.32 -15.29
N GLY A 162 -15.12 0.66 -16.03
CA GLY A 162 -14.12 0.43 -17.06
C GLY A 162 -12.71 0.23 -16.51
N PHE A 163 -11.75 0.15 -17.44
CA PHE A 163 -10.35 -0.14 -17.17
C PHE A 163 -9.50 1.02 -17.64
N ILE A 164 -8.55 1.47 -16.82
CA ILE A 164 -7.51 2.41 -17.22
C ILE A 164 -6.17 1.69 -17.17
N TRP A 165 -5.39 1.78 -18.24
CA TRP A 165 -4.00 1.35 -18.24
C TRP A 165 -3.11 2.49 -18.73
N LEU A 166 -2.28 3.01 -17.82
CA LEU A 166 -1.22 3.96 -18.10
C LEU A 166 0.13 3.26 -18.04
N GLN A 167 0.94 3.41 -19.10
CA GLN A 167 2.27 2.82 -19.15
C GLN A 167 3.23 3.72 -19.93
N ASN A 168 4.43 3.93 -19.41
CA ASN A 168 5.55 4.51 -20.18
C ASN A 168 6.53 3.43 -20.66
N ASN A 169 7.54 3.74 -21.50
CA ASN A 169 8.38 2.71 -22.15
C ASN A 169 9.68 2.38 -21.38
N LEU A 170 10.19 1.19 -21.68
CA LEU A 170 11.35 0.50 -21.10
C LEU A 170 12.71 1.13 -21.37
N THR A 171 12.90 1.83 -22.50
CA THR A 171 14.24 2.16 -22.99
C THR A 171 14.91 3.31 -22.24
N ASN A 172 14.10 4.25 -21.73
CA ASN A 172 14.53 5.34 -20.84
C ASN A 172 13.41 5.60 -19.82
N LYS A 173 13.52 4.95 -18.67
CA LYS A 173 12.56 4.93 -17.55
C LYS A 173 12.07 6.33 -17.16
N GLY A 174 10.91 6.75 -17.67
CA GLY A 174 10.25 8.00 -17.27
C GLY A 174 9.39 7.86 -16.02
N ASN A 175 8.90 8.97 -15.51
CA ASN A 175 7.92 9.02 -14.44
C ASN A 175 6.49 8.98 -14.98
N ILE A 176 5.55 8.63 -14.12
CA ILE A 176 4.13 8.89 -14.32
C ILE A 176 3.66 9.81 -13.19
N TYR A 177 3.23 11.01 -13.54
CA TYR A 177 2.67 12.01 -12.64
C TYR A 177 1.15 11.89 -12.65
N ILE A 178 0.54 11.74 -11.48
CA ILE A 178 -0.91 11.51 -11.32
C ILE A 178 -1.54 12.74 -10.67
N ASP A 179 -2.53 13.33 -11.34
CA ASP A 179 -3.40 14.36 -10.77
C ASP A 179 -4.78 13.77 -10.52
N ASN A 180 -5.50 13.33 -11.57
CA ASN A 180 -6.78 12.63 -11.40
C ASN A 180 -6.91 11.46 -12.38
N VAL A 181 -6.96 10.23 -11.86
CA VAL A 181 -7.22 9.01 -12.63
C VAL A 181 -8.38 8.26 -12.01
N ALA A 182 -9.49 8.15 -12.75
CA ALA A 182 -10.76 7.71 -12.17
C ALA A 182 -11.49 6.64 -13.02
N THR A 183 -11.97 5.61 -12.33
CA THR A 183 -12.90 4.58 -12.83
C THR A 183 -14.11 4.46 -11.89
N GLY A 184 -15.09 3.65 -12.27
CA GLY A 184 -16.24 3.33 -11.41
C GLY A 184 -15.84 2.52 -10.16
N PRO A 185 -16.48 2.77 -9.00
CA PRO A 185 -16.03 2.25 -7.70
C PRO A 185 -16.38 0.77 -7.46
N THR A 186 -17.20 0.13 -8.29
CA THR A 186 -17.69 -1.23 -8.02
C THR A 186 -16.78 -2.32 -8.58
N SER A 187 -16.17 -2.08 -9.74
CA SER A 187 -15.22 -3.04 -10.33
C SER A 187 -14.24 -2.38 -11.32
N GLY A 188 -14.07 -1.05 -11.25
CA GLY A 188 -13.13 -0.33 -12.09
C GLY A 188 -11.69 -0.59 -11.67
N ILE A 189 -10.85 -0.93 -12.64
CA ILE A 189 -9.44 -1.27 -12.40
C ILE A 189 -8.56 -0.20 -13.03
N ILE A 190 -7.62 0.31 -12.25
CA ILE A 190 -6.61 1.27 -12.70
C ILE A 190 -5.25 0.58 -12.60
N ARG A 191 -4.61 0.37 -13.76
CA ARG A 191 -3.26 -0.18 -13.86
C ARG A 191 -2.29 0.92 -14.27
N ILE A 192 -1.25 1.13 -13.49
CA ILE A 192 -0.22 2.11 -13.74
C ILE A 192 1.14 1.41 -13.70
N LYS A 193 1.85 1.45 -14.83
CA LYS A 193 3.21 0.91 -14.93
C LYS A 193 4.19 2.03 -15.25
N GLY A 194 4.82 2.56 -14.21
CA GLY A 194 5.82 3.61 -14.30
C GLY A 194 7.22 3.02 -14.17
N TYR A 195 7.96 2.86 -15.27
CA TYR A 195 9.30 2.25 -15.22
C TYR A 195 10.33 3.03 -14.39
N ASN A 196 10.06 4.26 -13.95
CA ASN A 196 10.81 4.95 -12.91
C ASN A 196 9.97 5.10 -11.63
N SER A 197 9.15 6.15 -11.52
CA SER A 197 8.32 6.40 -10.33
C SER A 197 6.89 6.72 -10.73
N ILE A 198 5.94 6.44 -9.83
CA ILE A 198 4.56 6.93 -9.87
C ILE A 198 4.44 8.02 -8.80
N ILE A 199 4.05 9.23 -9.18
CA ILE A 199 4.23 10.45 -8.38
C ILE A 199 2.90 11.18 -8.23
N ASP A 200 2.54 11.56 -7.00
CA ASP A 200 1.47 12.54 -6.74
C ASP A 200 1.88 13.90 -7.34
N ASN A 201 1.01 14.44 -8.19
CA ASN A 201 1.17 15.72 -8.87
C ASN A 201 0.10 16.76 -8.54
N ASN A 202 -0.75 16.53 -7.53
CA ASN A 202 -1.76 17.50 -7.10
C ASN A 202 -1.84 17.73 -5.59
N GLY A 203 -0.91 17.17 -4.81
CA GLY A 203 -0.85 17.39 -3.37
C GLY A 203 -1.97 16.60 -2.69
N SER A 204 -2.56 17.11 -1.61
CA SER A 204 -3.55 16.36 -0.82
C SER A 204 -4.91 16.13 -1.48
N ALA A 205 -5.04 16.27 -2.79
CA ALA A 205 -6.27 16.01 -3.52
C ALA A 205 -6.23 14.56 -4.04
N ASN A 206 -7.38 13.91 -4.15
CA ASN A 206 -7.42 12.51 -4.58
C ASN A 206 -6.77 12.33 -5.96
N ASN A 207 -5.72 11.51 -6.01
CA ASN A 207 -5.06 11.11 -7.23
C ASN A 207 -5.85 10.04 -7.99
N ILE A 208 -6.36 9.05 -7.26
CA ILE A 208 -6.88 7.81 -7.84
C ILE A 208 -8.23 7.48 -7.22
N THR A 209 -9.24 7.25 -8.07
CA THR A 209 -10.57 6.79 -7.64
C THR A 209 -10.99 5.57 -8.44
N GLY A 210 -11.34 4.46 -7.79
CA GLY A 210 -11.74 3.23 -8.47
C GLY A 210 -12.08 2.11 -7.50
N PHE A 211 -12.16 0.88 -8.00
CA PHE A 211 -12.25 -0.30 -7.13
C PHE A 211 -10.86 -0.82 -6.78
N ARG A 212 -9.99 -0.98 -7.79
CA ARG A 212 -8.66 -1.58 -7.65
C ARG A 212 -7.56 -0.72 -8.27
N LEU A 213 -6.47 -0.55 -7.55
CA LEU A 213 -5.21 -0.01 -8.07
C LEU A 213 -4.16 -1.11 -8.23
N GLU A 214 -3.59 -1.22 -9.41
CA GLU A 214 -2.42 -2.02 -9.71
C GLU A 214 -1.27 -1.10 -10.13
N ALA A 215 -0.29 -0.91 -9.24
CA ALA A 215 0.83 0.01 -9.42
C ALA A 215 2.17 -0.72 -9.46
N ASP A 216 2.96 -0.53 -10.52
CA ASP A 216 4.28 -1.13 -10.73
C ASP A 216 5.30 -0.02 -11.03
N ALA A 217 6.34 0.08 -10.21
CA ALA A 217 7.42 1.05 -10.37
C ALA A 217 8.81 0.53 -9.96
N ASP A 218 9.87 1.26 -10.30
CA ASP A 218 11.24 0.92 -9.90
C ASP A 218 11.77 1.79 -8.75
N LYS A 219 11.37 3.06 -8.71
CA LYS A 219 11.94 4.10 -7.84
C LYS A 219 10.89 4.82 -6.99
N GLY A 220 9.79 4.14 -6.67
CA GLY A 220 8.78 4.57 -5.72
C GLY A 220 7.40 4.78 -6.31
N ILE A 221 6.41 4.60 -5.45
CA ILE A 221 4.99 4.82 -5.70
C ILE A 221 4.52 5.77 -4.60
N GLY A 222 4.20 7.02 -4.94
CA GLY A 222 3.90 8.06 -3.94
C GLY A 222 5.09 8.43 -3.06
N SER A 223 6.33 8.09 -3.42
CA SER A 223 7.47 8.32 -2.52
C SER A 223 7.68 9.80 -2.23
N ASN A 224 7.76 10.16 -0.93
CA ASN A 224 7.81 11.51 -0.36
C ASN A 224 6.50 12.31 -0.37
N ASN A 225 5.51 11.87 -1.13
CA ASN A 225 4.20 12.48 -1.21
C ASN A 225 3.22 11.39 -1.64
N ALA A 226 2.51 10.84 -0.65
CA ALA A 226 1.67 9.66 -0.81
C ALA A 226 0.66 9.86 -1.93
N LEU A 227 0.25 8.77 -2.58
CA LEU A 227 -0.90 8.86 -3.47
C LEU A 227 -2.17 8.91 -2.63
N GLU A 228 -2.96 9.96 -2.74
CA GLU A 228 -4.30 10.03 -2.15
C GLU A 228 -5.28 9.19 -3.00
N THR A 229 -5.91 8.19 -2.37
CA THR A 229 -6.75 7.23 -3.08
C THR A 229 -8.15 7.08 -2.48
N ILE A 230 -9.08 6.72 -3.35
CA ILE A 230 -10.38 6.14 -3.00
C ILE A 230 -10.47 4.82 -3.77
N ILE A 231 -9.92 3.76 -3.19
CA ILE A 231 -9.94 2.39 -3.73
C ILE A 231 -10.32 1.40 -2.64
N SER A 232 -10.76 0.21 -3.06
CA SER A 232 -11.05 -0.91 -2.19
C SER A 232 -9.92 -1.95 -2.17
N GLU A 233 -9.16 -2.07 -3.25
CA GLU A 233 -8.07 -3.05 -3.39
C GLU A 233 -6.77 -2.41 -3.87
N LEU A 234 -5.66 -2.74 -3.21
CA LEU A 234 -4.32 -2.32 -3.60
C LEU A 234 -3.46 -3.53 -3.98
N TYR A 235 -2.85 -3.45 -5.16
CA TYR A 235 -1.72 -4.26 -5.59
C TYR A 235 -0.58 -3.32 -6.00
N ALA A 236 0.53 -3.32 -5.25
CA ALA A 236 1.66 -2.44 -5.47
C ALA A 236 3.00 -3.19 -5.46
N ASP A 237 3.85 -2.89 -6.44
CA ASP A 237 5.19 -3.46 -6.60
C ASP A 237 6.21 -2.33 -6.85
N ASN A 238 7.26 -2.25 -6.03
CA ASN A 238 8.38 -1.33 -6.22
C ASN A 238 9.74 -2.06 -6.15
N SER A 239 10.52 -1.99 -7.22
CA SER A 239 11.60 -2.97 -7.45
C SER A 239 13.01 -2.57 -7.00
N THR A 240 13.35 -1.28 -6.94
CA THR A 240 14.77 -0.84 -6.82
C THR A 240 15.04 0.12 -5.67
N SER A 241 14.29 1.21 -5.54
CA SER A 241 14.53 2.25 -4.52
C SER A 241 13.27 3.06 -4.21
N GLY A 242 13.29 3.90 -3.19
CA GLY A 242 12.14 4.74 -2.84
C GLY A 242 11.04 3.95 -2.13
N ASN A 243 10.00 4.65 -1.71
CA ASN A 243 8.93 4.07 -0.88
C ASN A 243 7.68 3.75 -1.69
N ILE A 244 6.83 2.89 -1.13
CA ILE A 244 5.41 2.83 -1.47
C ILE A 244 4.69 3.63 -0.38
N GLU A 245 4.01 4.73 -0.74
CA GLU A 245 3.26 5.59 0.18
C GLU A 245 1.85 5.81 -0.37
N ILE A 246 0.83 5.38 0.38
CA ILE A 246 -0.60 5.44 0.01
C ILE A 246 -1.40 6.05 1.16
N ASP A 247 -2.30 6.98 0.84
CA ASP A 247 -3.28 7.54 1.77
C ASP A 247 -4.71 7.31 1.24
N ASN A 248 -5.43 6.32 1.80
CA ASN A 248 -6.74 5.91 1.32
C ASN A 248 -7.88 6.41 2.21
N THR A 249 -8.90 7.03 1.61
CA THR A 249 -10.03 7.61 2.36
C THR A 249 -10.99 6.56 2.97
N GLY A 250 -10.99 5.31 2.50
CA GLY A 250 -11.92 4.27 2.94
C GLY A 250 -11.24 3.03 3.50
N ASP A 251 -12.02 1.96 3.63
CA ASP A 251 -11.47 0.62 3.88
C ASP A 251 -10.53 0.23 2.74
N LEU A 252 -9.41 -0.40 3.08
CA LEU A 252 -8.46 -0.89 2.09
C LEU A 252 -8.13 -2.36 2.33
N PHE A 253 -8.37 -3.17 1.30
CA PHE A 253 -7.75 -4.48 1.21
C PHE A 253 -6.40 -4.34 0.49
N VAL A 254 -5.31 -4.54 1.24
CA VAL A 254 -3.96 -4.57 0.69
C VAL A 254 -3.66 -5.99 0.25
N GLU A 255 -4.09 -6.36 -0.95
CA GLU A 255 -3.83 -7.70 -1.49
C GLU A 255 -2.32 -7.96 -1.56
N HIS A 256 -1.56 -6.96 -2.02
CA HIS A 256 -0.12 -7.05 -2.20
C HIS A 256 0.52 -5.67 -2.15
N ALA A 257 1.54 -5.47 -1.32
CA ALA A 257 2.42 -4.30 -1.37
C ALA A 257 3.86 -4.70 -1.07
N VAL A 258 4.69 -4.83 -2.10
CA VAL A 258 6.09 -5.24 -1.97
C VAL A 258 7.03 -4.12 -2.41
N ASN A 259 7.89 -3.68 -1.50
CA ASN A 259 8.92 -2.71 -1.76
C ASN A 259 10.33 -3.28 -1.48
N ASN A 260 11.03 -3.63 -2.55
CA ASN A 260 12.42 -4.11 -2.47
C ASN A 260 13.43 -2.98 -2.23
N GLY A 261 13.01 -1.72 -2.35
CA GLY A 261 13.89 -0.55 -2.38
C GLY A 261 13.77 0.43 -1.21
N GLY A 262 12.88 0.17 -0.25
CA GLY A 262 12.60 1.10 0.85
C GLY A 262 11.42 0.64 1.72
N ASP A 263 10.69 1.60 2.26
CA ASP A 263 9.60 1.36 3.21
C ASP A 263 8.24 1.20 2.51
N VAL A 264 7.30 0.55 3.19
CA VAL A 264 5.88 0.59 2.84
C VAL A 264 5.15 1.42 3.89
N LYS A 265 4.43 2.46 3.46
CA LYS A 265 3.66 3.37 4.30
C LYS A 265 2.23 3.45 3.79
N ILE A 266 1.27 2.96 4.58
CA ILE A 266 -0.13 2.95 4.22
C ILE A 266 -0.94 3.60 5.34
N THR A 267 -1.67 4.64 4.98
CA THR A 267 -2.66 5.29 5.83
C THR A 267 -4.04 5.00 5.27
N THR A 268 -5.00 4.67 6.14
CA THR A 268 -6.41 4.61 5.81
C THR A 268 -7.22 5.42 6.81
N HIS A 269 -8.34 5.95 6.37
CA HIS A 269 -9.33 6.61 7.23
C HIS A 269 -10.37 5.63 7.81
N SER A 270 -10.22 4.33 7.53
CA SER A 270 -11.06 3.22 8.04
C SER A 270 -10.18 1.97 8.22
N ASP A 271 -10.67 0.75 7.96
CA ASP A 271 -9.93 -0.48 8.21
C ASP A 271 -8.82 -0.75 7.16
N ILE A 272 -7.73 -1.37 7.60
CA ILE A 272 -6.73 -2.02 6.74
C ILE A 272 -6.91 -3.54 6.88
N ASN A 273 -7.23 -4.22 5.79
CA ASN A 273 -7.23 -5.68 5.71
C ASN A 273 -5.98 -6.11 4.94
N VAL A 274 -5.08 -6.84 5.60
CA VAL A 274 -3.75 -7.17 5.08
C VAL A 274 -3.76 -8.53 4.40
N GLY A 275 -3.51 -8.55 3.10
CA GLY A 275 -3.20 -9.77 2.35
C GLY A 275 -1.71 -10.11 2.42
N TYR A 276 -0.86 -9.21 1.89
CA TYR A 276 0.60 -9.34 1.99
C TYR A 276 1.32 -7.99 1.85
N ILE A 277 2.25 -7.69 2.77
CA ILE A 277 3.08 -6.48 2.75
C ILE A 277 4.55 -6.84 3.07
N GLU A 278 5.48 -6.41 2.21
CA GLU A 278 6.91 -6.54 2.44
C GLU A 278 7.63 -5.20 2.17
N GLY A 279 8.48 -4.78 3.11
CA GLY A 279 9.32 -3.58 2.98
C GLY A 279 10.56 -3.66 3.87
N THR A 280 11.40 -2.63 3.81
CA THR A 280 12.51 -2.47 4.78
C THR A 280 11.92 -2.23 6.17
N ASP A 281 11.17 -1.15 6.33
CA ASP A 281 10.26 -0.93 7.44
C ASP A 281 8.82 -0.82 6.90
N VAL A 282 7.85 -1.18 7.74
CA VAL A 282 6.42 -1.14 7.41
C VAL A 282 5.69 -0.22 8.39
N TYR A 283 4.89 0.70 7.87
CA TYR A 283 4.10 1.67 8.62
C TYR A 283 2.64 1.59 8.20
N LEU A 284 1.77 1.16 9.11
CA LEU A 284 0.33 1.06 8.86
C LEU A 284 -0.43 1.95 9.84
N THR A 285 -1.31 2.80 9.33
CA THR A 285 -2.15 3.68 10.15
C THR A 285 -3.60 3.58 9.72
N ALA A 286 -4.44 2.95 10.55
CA ALA A 286 -5.90 2.95 10.41
C ALA A 286 -6.49 4.01 11.35
N LEU A 287 -6.74 5.23 10.84
CA LEU A 287 -7.06 6.40 11.68
C LEU A 287 -8.32 6.21 12.52
N ASP A 288 -9.38 5.67 11.92
CA ASP A 288 -10.66 5.39 12.59
C ASP A 288 -11.05 3.91 12.60
N GLY A 289 -10.18 3.04 12.07
CA GLY A 289 -10.44 1.61 11.88
C GLY A 289 -9.51 0.69 12.67
N ALA A 290 -9.52 -0.58 12.27
CA ALA A 290 -8.66 -1.66 12.71
C ALA A 290 -7.62 -2.03 11.65
N ILE A 291 -6.57 -2.74 12.06
CA ILE A 291 -5.63 -3.42 11.15
C ILE A 291 -5.85 -4.93 11.34
N ASN A 292 -6.33 -5.63 10.33
CA ASN A 292 -6.71 -7.03 10.41
C ASN A 292 -5.97 -7.88 9.38
N ASP A 293 -5.83 -9.16 9.68
CA ASP A 293 -5.57 -10.16 8.65
C ASP A 293 -6.78 -10.28 7.71
N ALA A 294 -6.54 -10.29 6.40
CA ALA A 294 -7.57 -10.53 5.41
C ALA A 294 -7.96 -12.02 5.27
N TYR A 295 -7.12 -12.94 5.75
CA TYR A 295 -7.27 -14.38 5.57
C TYR A 295 -6.98 -15.15 6.86
N SER A 296 -7.96 -15.94 7.31
CA SER A 296 -7.80 -16.82 8.49
C SER A 296 -6.95 -18.06 8.16
N ASP A 297 -5.65 -17.84 7.99
CA ASP A 297 -4.62 -18.85 7.75
C ASP A 297 -3.33 -18.47 8.51
N ALA A 298 -2.31 -19.32 8.49
CA ALA A 298 -1.06 -19.11 9.24
C ALA A 298 0.10 -18.57 8.38
N SER A 299 -0.18 -17.99 7.21
CA SER A 299 0.86 -17.46 6.33
C SER A 299 1.27 -16.05 6.74
N ILE A 300 2.55 -15.73 6.62
CA ILE A 300 3.08 -14.40 6.98
C ILE A 300 2.40 -13.32 6.13
N LYS A 301 1.76 -12.35 6.80
CA LYS A 301 1.09 -11.20 6.17
C LYS A 301 2.00 -10.00 6.05
N ILE A 302 2.88 -9.78 7.03
CA ILE A 302 3.79 -8.63 7.03
C ILE A 302 5.23 -9.07 7.26
N LYS A 303 6.14 -8.58 6.42
CA LYS A 303 7.58 -8.83 6.52
C LYS A 303 8.39 -7.54 6.42
N GLY A 304 9.40 -7.42 7.28
CA GLY A 304 10.30 -6.27 7.33
C GLY A 304 11.24 -6.31 8.53
N VAL A 305 11.94 -5.23 8.79
CA VAL A 305 12.79 -5.07 9.98
C VAL A 305 11.94 -4.52 11.13
N THR A 306 11.33 -3.35 10.93
CA THR A 306 10.45 -2.70 11.90
C THR A 306 9.02 -2.68 11.38
N LEU A 307 8.08 -3.08 12.24
CA LEU A 307 6.65 -2.88 12.03
C LEU A 307 6.13 -1.81 12.98
N ASN A 308 5.59 -0.73 12.41
CA ASN A 308 4.92 0.34 13.14
C ASN A 308 3.44 0.33 12.76
N MET A 309 2.57 0.13 13.76
CA MET A 309 1.13 0.06 13.55
C MET A 309 0.40 1.01 14.49
N GLN A 310 -0.56 1.74 13.95
CA GLN A 310 -1.50 2.53 14.72
C GLN A 310 -2.92 2.25 14.24
N ALA A 311 -3.81 1.92 15.18
CA ALA A 311 -5.22 1.72 14.92
C ALA A 311 -6.09 2.30 16.04
N LYS A 312 -7.37 2.43 15.77
CA LYS A 312 -8.37 2.85 16.76
C LYS A 312 -9.12 1.65 17.35
N ASN A 313 -9.44 0.67 16.51
CA ASN A 313 -10.37 -0.41 16.83
C ASN A 313 -9.72 -1.81 16.77
N GLY A 314 -8.44 -1.93 17.14
CA GLY A 314 -7.73 -3.20 17.26
C GLY A 314 -6.66 -3.42 16.19
N ILE A 315 -5.73 -4.32 16.49
CA ILE A 315 -4.66 -4.76 15.59
C ILE A 315 -4.58 -6.27 15.69
N GLY A 316 -4.98 -7.00 14.66
CA GLY A 316 -5.09 -8.46 14.70
C GLY A 316 -6.17 -8.99 15.66
N GLY A 317 -6.98 -8.12 16.27
CA GLY A 317 -7.96 -8.52 17.29
C GLY A 317 -9.15 -9.35 16.76
N SER A 318 -9.45 -9.29 15.46
CA SER A 318 -10.47 -10.15 14.84
C SER A 318 -9.90 -11.47 14.30
N ASP A 319 -8.66 -11.41 13.82
CA ASP A 319 -7.88 -12.52 13.29
C ASP A 319 -6.41 -12.17 13.48
N THR A 320 -5.66 -13.07 14.09
CA THR A 320 -4.28 -12.82 14.53
C THR A 320 -3.42 -12.38 13.35
N LEU A 321 -2.55 -11.39 13.54
CA LEU A 321 -1.70 -10.92 12.44
C LEU A 321 -0.38 -11.71 12.40
N GLU A 322 -0.18 -12.54 11.39
CA GLU A 322 1.10 -13.22 11.17
C GLU A 322 2.15 -12.26 10.60
N THR A 323 3.29 -12.17 11.30
CA THR A 323 4.37 -11.24 10.97
C THR A 323 5.72 -11.95 10.94
N GLN A 324 6.69 -11.36 10.24
CA GLN A 324 8.10 -11.70 10.35
C GLN A 324 8.89 -10.41 10.40
N VAL A 325 9.03 -9.86 11.60
CA VAL A 325 9.75 -8.63 11.89
C VAL A 325 10.64 -8.78 13.11
N SER A 326 11.68 -7.93 13.18
CA SER A 326 12.61 -7.90 14.31
C SER A 326 12.19 -6.92 15.39
N THR A 327 11.41 -5.88 15.05
CA THR A 327 10.95 -4.86 16.00
C THR A 327 9.50 -4.51 15.76
N LEU A 328 8.71 -4.43 16.83
CA LEU A 328 7.31 -4.08 16.82
C LEU A 328 7.03 -2.85 17.67
N ASN A 329 6.39 -1.86 17.05
CA ASN A 329 5.69 -0.77 17.71
C ASN A 329 4.21 -0.84 17.32
N ALA A 330 3.32 -0.97 18.29
CA ALA A 330 1.89 -1.07 18.05
C ALA A 330 1.11 -0.20 19.03
N LEU A 331 0.17 0.59 18.52
CA LEU A 331 -0.71 1.43 19.32
C LEU A 331 -2.17 1.22 18.90
N ASN A 332 -2.98 0.70 19.81
CA ASN A 332 -4.43 0.67 19.68
C ASN A 332 -5.06 1.62 20.70
N THR A 333 -5.89 2.56 20.23
CA THR A 333 -6.27 3.72 21.03
C THR A 333 -7.66 3.65 21.70
N ALA A 334 -8.58 2.78 21.27
CA ALA A 334 -9.95 2.80 21.79
C ALA A 334 -10.53 1.44 22.17
N THR A 335 -10.64 0.48 21.26
CA THR A 335 -11.34 -0.78 21.51
C THR A 335 -10.65 -1.98 20.87
N ASN A 336 -10.98 -3.18 21.35
CA ASN A 336 -10.48 -4.47 20.87
C ASN A 336 -9.01 -4.72 21.21
N ASP A 337 -8.54 -5.90 20.83
CA ASP A 337 -7.26 -6.44 21.25
C ASP A 337 -6.14 -6.10 20.25
N ILE A 338 -4.89 -6.23 20.73
CA ILE A 338 -3.73 -6.38 19.88
C ILE A 338 -3.35 -7.85 19.91
N ASP A 339 -3.32 -8.54 18.76
CA ASP A 339 -2.94 -9.95 18.65
C ASP A 339 -1.97 -10.18 17.48
N ILE A 340 -0.75 -10.60 17.82
CA ILE A 340 0.38 -10.73 16.89
C ILE A 340 1.00 -12.12 17.01
N ASN A 341 1.26 -12.75 15.86
CA ASN A 341 2.03 -13.97 15.76
C ASN A 341 3.29 -13.77 14.90
N ASN A 342 4.46 -13.65 15.52
CA ASN A 342 5.72 -13.35 14.83
C ASN A 342 6.61 -14.58 14.59
N PHE A 343 7.01 -14.77 13.34
CA PHE A 343 7.92 -15.81 12.89
C PHE A 343 9.39 -15.33 12.94
N GLY A 344 9.99 -15.42 14.12
CA GLY A 344 11.38 -15.07 14.37
C GLY A 344 11.56 -14.45 15.75
N ASP A 345 12.77 -13.94 16.00
CA ASP A 345 13.03 -13.12 17.19
C ASP A 345 12.25 -11.81 17.08
N LEU A 346 11.64 -11.38 18.19
CA LEU A 346 10.89 -10.13 18.24
C LEU A 346 11.35 -9.26 19.40
N LEU A 347 11.71 -8.02 19.10
CA LEU A 347 11.70 -6.94 20.08
C LEU A 347 10.32 -6.27 20.07
N ALA A 348 9.49 -6.55 21.07
CA ALA A 348 8.26 -5.80 21.31
C ALA A 348 8.63 -4.48 22.00
N GLN A 349 9.04 -3.50 21.19
CA GLN A 349 9.67 -2.26 21.67
C GLN A 349 8.68 -1.38 22.43
N SER A 350 7.47 -1.21 21.88
CA SER A 350 6.36 -0.49 22.52
C SER A 350 5.04 -1.01 21.97
N VAL A 351 4.30 -1.78 22.76
CA VAL A 351 2.98 -2.30 22.41
C VAL A 351 1.97 -1.81 23.43
N ILE A 352 1.08 -0.92 23.00
CA ILE A 352 0.13 -0.24 23.87
C ILE A 352 -1.27 -0.51 23.36
N ASN A 353 -2.07 -1.19 24.18
CA ASN A 353 -3.49 -1.35 23.92
C ASN A 353 -4.34 -0.66 24.99
N ASN A 354 -4.91 0.49 24.63
CA ASN A 354 -5.85 1.20 25.50
C ASN A 354 -7.27 0.58 25.47
N GLY A 355 -7.54 -0.31 24.52
CA GLY A 355 -8.88 -0.83 24.24
C GLY A 355 -9.17 -2.23 24.74
N GLY A 356 -8.16 -2.98 25.18
CA GLY A 356 -8.31 -4.40 25.53
C GLY A 356 -7.01 -5.09 25.89
N ASN A 357 -6.94 -6.37 25.55
CA ASN A 357 -5.83 -7.26 25.86
C ASN A 357 -4.69 -7.14 24.86
N VAL A 358 -3.51 -7.61 25.25
CA VAL A 358 -2.37 -7.78 24.35
C VAL A 358 -2.02 -9.27 24.31
N TYR A 359 -1.99 -9.83 23.10
CA TYR A 359 -1.53 -11.17 22.79
C TYR A 359 -0.33 -11.07 21.85
N ILE A 360 0.79 -11.68 22.25
CA ILE A 360 1.98 -11.78 21.40
C ILE A 360 2.50 -13.20 21.47
N THR A 361 2.50 -13.86 20.33
CA THR A 361 3.18 -15.13 20.12
C THR A 361 4.41 -14.91 19.27
N THR A 362 5.54 -15.49 19.66
CA THR A 362 6.77 -15.52 18.87
C THR A 362 7.25 -16.95 18.72
N HIS A 363 7.80 -17.26 17.55
CA HIS A 363 8.36 -18.58 17.25
C HIS A 363 9.84 -18.74 17.66
N SER A 364 10.42 -17.74 18.33
CA SER A 364 11.79 -17.69 18.83
C SER A 364 11.82 -16.89 20.15
N ASP A 365 12.83 -16.05 20.40
CA ASP A 365 12.89 -15.19 21.58
C ASP A 365 11.96 -13.96 21.46
N LEU A 366 11.25 -13.65 22.54
CA LEU A 366 10.48 -12.42 22.71
C LEU A 366 11.22 -11.50 23.68
N THR A 367 11.80 -10.41 23.18
CA THR A 367 12.43 -9.39 24.01
C THR A 367 11.43 -8.24 24.27
N LEU A 368 11.22 -7.90 25.53
CA LEU A 368 10.22 -6.93 25.96
C LEU A 368 10.85 -5.56 26.18
N GLY A 369 10.45 -4.58 25.37
CA GLY A 369 10.67 -3.16 25.65
C GLY A 369 9.64 -2.68 26.67
N TYR A 370 8.41 -2.46 26.21
CA TYR A 370 7.27 -2.03 27.02
C TYR A 370 5.95 -2.55 26.43
N ILE A 371 5.15 -3.22 27.26
CA ILE A 371 3.82 -3.73 26.96
C ILE A 371 2.82 -3.09 27.92
N GLU A 372 1.75 -2.50 27.39
CA GLU A 372 0.70 -1.85 28.17
C GLU A 372 -0.68 -2.39 27.78
N ALA A 373 -1.39 -2.94 28.77
CA ALA A 373 -2.77 -3.40 28.69
C ALA A 373 -3.50 -3.03 30.00
N ILE A 374 -3.56 -1.73 30.33
CA ILE A 374 -4.05 -1.25 31.64
C ILE A 374 -5.44 -1.80 31.94
N GLY A 375 -5.58 -2.46 33.09
CA GLY A 375 -6.84 -3.06 33.53
C GLY A 375 -7.23 -4.35 32.80
N ASN A 376 -6.42 -4.80 31.84
CA ASN A 376 -6.68 -5.93 30.96
C ASN A 376 -5.60 -7.02 31.09
N PHE A 377 -5.63 -7.98 30.17
CA PHE A 377 -4.75 -9.14 30.13
C PHE A 377 -3.57 -8.95 29.15
N ALA A 378 -2.39 -9.41 29.54
CA ALA A 378 -1.21 -9.55 28.67
C ALA A 378 -0.80 -11.03 28.56
N GLY A 379 -1.08 -11.66 27.42
CA GLY A 379 -0.69 -13.03 27.10
C GLY A 379 0.52 -13.06 26.18
N LEU A 380 1.68 -13.45 26.72
CA LEU A 380 2.95 -13.41 25.99
C LEU A 380 3.55 -14.81 25.88
N THR A 381 3.80 -15.27 24.66
CA THR A 381 4.31 -16.61 24.36
C THR A 381 5.56 -16.58 23.50
N ALA A 382 6.64 -17.23 23.97
CA ALA A 382 7.84 -17.54 23.21
C ALA A 382 7.91 -19.06 22.98
N LEU A 383 7.32 -19.54 21.88
CA LEU A 383 7.06 -20.96 21.62
C LEU A 383 8.33 -21.82 21.66
N ASN A 384 9.43 -21.30 21.09
CA ASN A 384 10.71 -22.02 21.00
C ASN A 384 11.87 -21.25 21.64
N GLY A 385 11.58 -20.17 22.36
CA GLY A 385 12.59 -19.27 22.91
C GLY A 385 12.35 -18.88 24.36
N SER A 386 12.94 -17.76 24.75
CA SER A 386 12.80 -17.11 26.05
C SER A 386 11.98 -15.83 25.92
N ILE A 387 11.36 -15.42 27.02
CA ILE A 387 10.86 -14.04 27.19
C ILE A 387 11.94 -13.27 27.94
N LEU A 388 12.47 -12.19 27.36
CA LEU A 388 13.65 -11.48 27.86
C LEU A 388 13.36 -10.00 28.12
N ASN A 389 14.08 -9.39 29.07
CA ASN A 389 14.02 -7.95 29.31
C ASN A 389 14.95 -7.21 28.33
N ALA A 390 14.43 -6.23 27.60
CA ALA A 390 15.24 -5.35 26.76
C ALA A 390 16.20 -4.48 27.60
N SER A 391 17.42 -4.29 27.11
CA SER A 391 18.39 -3.43 27.79
C SER A 391 17.86 -2.00 27.96
N GLY A 392 17.86 -1.50 29.20
CA GLY A 392 17.44 -0.13 29.51
C GLY A 392 15.95 0.05 29.76
N SER A 393 15.13 -1.02 29.69
CA SER A 393 13.72 -0.95 30.11
C SER A 393 13.60 -0.90 31.64
N SER A 394 12.94 0.13 32.16
CA SER A 394 12.61 0.25 33.59
C SER A 394 11.36 -0.52 33.98
N LEU A 395 10.44 -0.72 33.04
CA LEU A 395 9.17 -1.42 33.21
C LEU A 395 8.86 -2.11 31.88
N ASN A 396 8.68 -3.41 31.89
CA ASN A 396 8.42 -4.20 30.68
C ASN A 396 6.93 -4.45 30.47
N ILE A 397 6.15 -4.64 31.53
CA ILE A 397 4.73 -4.98 31.43
C ILE A 397 3.93 -4.15 32.44
N LEU A 398 2.89 -3.47 31.96
CA LEU A 398 1.86 -2.82 32.75
C LEU A 398 0.50 -3.39 32.36
N ALA A 399 -0.11 -4.21 33.22
CA ALA A 399 -1.41 -4.83 32.98
C ALA A 399 -2.08 -5.22 34.31
N ASN A 400 -3.35 -5.64 34.28
CA ASN A 400 -3.98 -6.23 35.47
C ASN A 400 -3.49 -7.67 35.67
N THR A 401 -3.52 -8.47 34.61
CA THR A 401 -3.08 -9.86 34.65
C THR A 401 -2.11 -10.12 33.51
N ALA A 402 -1.05 -10.88 33.77
CA ALA A 402 -0.21 -11.43 32.72
C ALA A 402 -0.08 -12.95 32.80
N GLU A 403 0.01 -13.58 31.62
CA GLU A 403 0.44 -14.97 31.48
C GLU A 403 1.65 -15.03 30.55
N LEU A 404 2.77 -15.51 31.08
CA LEU A 404 4.05 -15.57 30.38
C LEU A 404 4.42 -17.02 30.10
N ILE A 405 4.51 -17.43 28.84
CA ILE A 405 4.81 -18.80 28.45
C ILE A 405 6.09 -18.82 27.61
N ALA A 406 7.08 -19.61 28.01
CA ALA A 406 8.33 -19.75 27.27
C ALA A 406 8.78 -21.21 27.21
N LEU A 407 9.49 -21.57 26.13
CA LEU A 407 10.23 -22.83 26.11
C LEU A 407 11.36 -22.80 27.13
N SER A 408 12.15 -21.71 27.11
CA SER A 408 13.33 -21.51 27.94
C SER A 408 13.04 -20.51 29.07
N ASN A 409 13.79 -19.42 29.19
CA ASN A 409 13.68 -18.54 30.36
C ASN A 409 12.54 -17.53 30.24
N ILE A 410 12.04 -17.06 31.38
CA ILE A 410 11.22 -15.86 31.50
C ILE A 410 12.00 -14.88 32.38
N GLY A 411 12.67 -13.92 31.76
CA GLY A 411 13.69 -13.09 32.42
C GLY A 411 14.98 -13.84 32.70
N LEU A 412 16.02 -13.11 33.09
CA LEU A 412 17.32 -13.66 33.49
C LEU A 412 17.68 -13.16 34.88
N ALA A 413 18.51 -13.89 35.64
CA ALA A 413 18.96 -13.43 36.97
C ALA A 413 19.62 -12.05 36.96
N SER A 414 20.36 -11.72 35.89
CA SER A 414 21.01 -10.43 35.72
C SER A 414 20.09 -9.36 35.10
N SER A 415 18.94 -9.77 34.57
CA SER A 415 17.98 -8.90 33.91
C SER A 415 16.56 -9.48 34.03
N PRO A 416 15.96 -9.44 35.23
CA PRO A 416 14.59 -9.90 35.45
C PRO A 416 13.60 -9.09 34.61
N ILE A 417 12.42 -9.63 34.32
CA ILE A 417 11.33 -8.83 33.72
C ILE A 417 10.79 -7.90 34.81
N ASN A 418 10.73 -6.60 34.54
CA ASN A 418 10.13 -5.61 35.44
C ASN A 418 8.64 -5.46 35.13
N THR A 419 7.78 -5.59 36.12
CA THR A 419 6.33 -5.66 35.95
C THR A 419 5.60 -4.71 36.90
N ASN A 420 4.41 -4.30 36.47
CA ASN A 420 3.34 -3.71 37.29
C ASN A 420 2.08 -4.54 37.01
N LEU A 421 1.80 -5.51 37.87
CA LEU A 421 0.77 -6.52 37.68
C LEU A 421 0.07 -6.87 38.99
N ASP A 422 -1.26 -6.92 38.96
CA ASP A 422 -2.04 -7.45 40.09
C ASP A 422 -1.93 -8.99 40.16
N THR A 423 -1.84 -9.66 39.02
CA THR A 423 -1.79 -11.13 38.93
C THR A 423 -0.82 -11.62 37.86
N LEU A 424 0.00 -12.60 38.22
CA LEU A 424 0.93 -13.26 37.31
C LEU A 424 0.74 -14.77 37.33
N ALA A 425 0.57 -15.33 36.13
CA ALA A 425 0.80 -16.73 35.84
C ALA A 425 1.93 -16.87 34.81
N GLY A 426 2.48 -18.08 34.69
CA GLY A 426 3.44 -18.32 33.64
C GLY A 426 4.04 -19.70 33.69
N PHE A 427 4.62 -20.12 32.57
CA PHE A 427 5.21 -21.44 32.43
C PHE A 427 6.50 -21.41 31.62
N SER A 428 7.60 -21.79 32.26
CA SER A 428 8.84 -22.20 31.59
C SER A 428 8.85 -23.72 31.45
N SER A 429 8.78 -24.21 30.20
CA SER A 429 8.48 -25.63 29.94
C SER A 429 9.70 -26.54 29.85
N SER A 430 10.90 -26.02 29.57
CA SER A 430 12.17 -26.73 29.70
C SER A 430 12.85 -26.41 31.03
N THR A 431 14.15 -26.70 31.20
CA THR A 431 14.93 -26.32 32.39
C THR A 431 15.21 -24.82 32.46
N GLY A 432 14.26 -23.98 32.04
CA GLY A 432 14.38 -22.52 32.05
C GLY A 432 13.93 -21.92 33.38
N ASP A 433 14.52 -20.79 33.70
CA ASP A 433 14.24 -20.06 34.93
C ASP A 433 13.18 -18.97 34.71
N ILE A 434 12.58 -18.50 35.81
CA ILE A 434 11.67 -17.37 35.86
C ILE A 434 12.22 -16.33 36.83
N TYR A 435 12.48 -15.11 36.34
CA TYR A 435 12.99 -13.98 37.10
C TYR A 435 12.12 -12.74 36.85
N ILE A 436 11.39 -12.29 37.88
CA ILE A 436 10.48 -11.13 37.81
C ILE A 436 10.77 -10.16 38.96
N ASN A 437 10.74 -8.87 38.64
CA ASN A 437 10.70 -7.78 39.60
C ASN A 437 9.36 -7.05 39.46
N GLU A 438 8.55 -7.11 40.50
CA GLU A 438 7.27 -6.45 40.58
C GLU A 438 7.37 -5.15 41.38
N VAL A 439 6.77 -4.08 40.86
CA VAL A 439 6.87 -2.75 41.47
C VAL A 439 5.83 -2.47 42.55
N ASP A 440 4.80 -3.31 42.68
CA ASP A 440 3.79 -3.25 43.73
C ASP A 440 3.39 -4.64 44.27
N SER A 441 2.12 -4.84 44.63
CA SER A 441 1.60 -6.06 45.25
C SER A 441 1.16 -7.05 44.18
N ILE A 442 1.41 -8.36 44.38
CA ILE A 442 1.14 -9.35 43.33
C ILE A 442 0.57 -10.68 43.82
N ASN A 443 -0.34 -11.21 43.02
CA ASN A 443 -0.88 -12.56 43.14
C ASN A 443 -0.14 -13.53 42.19
N LEU A 444 0.43 -14.60 42.72
CA LEU A 444 1.13 -15.63 41.96
C LEU A 444 0.23 -16.85 41.74
N GLY A 445 -0.19 -17.04 40.50
CA GLY A 445 -1.21 -18.01 40.11
C GLY A 445 -2.62 -17.55 40.46
N TRP A 446 -3.61 -18.05 39.73
CA TRP A 446 -5.01 -17.70 39.90
C TRP A 446 -5.92 -18.81 39.37
N ILE A 447 -7.22 -18.70 39.65
CA ILE A 447 -8.24 -19.55 39.04
C ILE A 447 -9.05 -18.66 38.12
N ASP A 448 -9.14 -19.04 36.85
CA ASP A 448 -10.04 -18.39 35.92
C ASP A 448 -11.47 -18.58 36.38
N ALA A 449 -12.10 -17.49 36.78
CA ALA A 449 -13.47 -17.49 37.30
C ALA A 449 -14.50 -17.92 36.25
N ILE A 450 -14.17 -17.81 34.96
CA ILE A 450 -15.02 -18.21 33.84
C ILE A 450 -14.86 -19.70 33.58
N THR A 451 -13.63 -20.17 33.35
CA THR A 451 -13.38 -21.56 32.95
C THR A 451 -13.20 -22.52 34.12
N GLY A 452 -12.94 -22.01 35.32
CA GLY A 452 -12.55 -22.78 36.51
C GLY A 452 -11.14 -23.37 36.42
N ILE A 453 -10.37 -23.02 35.39
CA ILE A 453 -9.00 -23.53 35.19
C ILE A 453 -8.05 -22.80 36.14
N GLY A 454 -7.22 -23.56 36.83
CA GLY A 454 -6.13 -23.01 37.64
C GLY A 454 -4.91 -22.71 36.78
N HIS A 455 -4.45 -21.47 36.80
CA HIS A 455 -3.20 -21.03 36.21
C HIS A 455 -2.15 -20.90 37.31
N SER A 456 -0.98 -21.52 37.10
CA SER A 456 0.12 -21.51 38.07
C SER A 456 1.28 -20.68 37.54
N LEU A 457 2.17 -20.26 38.43
CA LEU A 457 3.51 -19.85 38.05
C LEU A 457 4.45 -21.05 38.17
N ALA A 458 4.97 -21.55 37.06
CA ALA A 458 5.67 -22.83 37.04
C ALA A 458 6.94 -22.81 36.19
N ALA A 459 8.00 -23.43 36.70
CA ALA A 459 9.24 -23.68 35.98
C ALA A 459 9.52 -25.18 36.01
N ASN A 460 9.78 -25.79 34.86
CA ASN A 460 10.11 -27.20 34.77
C ASN A 460 11.56 -27.45 35.19
N ASP A 461 11.77 -27.58 36.51
CA ASP A 461 13.07 -27.79 37.17
C ASP A 461 14.00 -26.57 37.22
N GLY A 462 13.60 -25.44 36.64
CA GLY A 462 14.29 -24.17 36.77
C GLY A 462 13.98 -23.44 38.07
N ILE A 463 14.70 -22.34 38.29
CA ILE A 463 14.53 -21.44 39.41
C ILE A 463 13.34 -20.52 39.12
N ILE A 464 12.48 -20.31 40.12
CA ILE A 464 11.51 -19.22 40.15
C ILE A 464 12.01 -18.22 41.19
N HIS A 465 12.31 -16.99 40.76
CA HIS A 465 12.73 -15.90 41.63
C HIS A 465 11.86 -14.67 41.36
N ILE A 466 11.04 -14.31 42.34
CA ILE A 466 10.15 -13.16 42.27
C ILE A 466 10.49 -12.21 43.41
N THR A 467 10.75 -10.95 43.06
CA THR A 467 10.87 -9.86 44.03
C THR A 467 9.67 -8.93 43.84
N SER A 468 8.97 -8.58 44.93
CA SER A 468 7.88 -7.61 44.94
C SER A 468 8.23 -6.42 45.85
N ALA A 469 7.83 -5.22 45.46
CA ALA A 469 7.97 -4.05 46.31
C ALA A 469 7.01 -4.08 47.52
N GLU A 470 5.83 -4.69 47.35
CA GLU A 470 4.78 -4.75 48.34
C GLU A 470 4.38 -6.20 48.69
N ASP A 471 3.08 -6.45 48.95
CA ASP A 471 2.60 -7.74 49.44
C ASP A 471 2.58 -8.78 48.31
N MET A 472 2.93 -10.02 48.64
CA MET A 472 2.86 -11.14 47.70
C MET A 472 1.88 -12.20 48.18
N ILE A 473 0.91 -12.56 47.36
CA ILE A 473 -0.02 -13.66 47.62
C ILE A 473 0.34 -14.84 46.73
N VAL A 474 0.60 -15.99 47.34
CA VAL A 474 1.10 -17.18 46.66
C VAL A 474 -0.01 -18.22 46.60
N ASN A 475 -0.70 -18.32 45.46
CA ASN A 475 -1.77 -19.29 45.24
C ASN A 475 -1.22 -20.61 44.68
N SER A 476 -0.40 -20.54 43.61
CA SER A 476 0.20 -21.73 43.02
C SER A 476 1.54 -21.40 42.35
N VAL A 477 2.63 -21.86 42.98
CA VAL A 477 4.00 -21.75 42.46
C VAL A 477 4.64 -23.14 42.45
N ILE A 478 5.13 -23.58 41.29
CA ILE A 478 5.55 -24.97 41.07
C ILE A 478 6.94 -25.01 40.42
N SER A 479 7.92 -25.56 41.14
CA SER A 479 9.22 -25.96 40.57
C SER A 479 9.64 -27.33 41.12
N PRO A 480 9.35 -28.44 40.42
CA PRO A 480 9.46 -29.80 40.99
C PRO A 480 10.87 -30.22 41.40
N ARG A 481 11.91 -29.72 40.71
CA ARG A 481 13.33 -29.98 41.03
C ARG A 481 14.19 -28.72 41.05
N GLY A 482 13.60 -27.54 40.85
CA GLY A 482 14.31 -26.27 40.95
C GLY A 482 14.07 -25.60 42.31
N GLY A 483 14.44 -24.32 42.40
CA GLY A 483 14.28 -23.50 43.59
C GLY A 483 13.15 -22.48 43.44
N VAL A 484 12.43 -22.19 44.53
CA VAL A 484 11.46 -21.09 44.60
C VAL A 484 11.99 -20.08 45.61
N PHE A 485 12.25 -18.86 45.14
CA PHE A 485 12.73 -17.73 45.91
C PHE A 485 11.73 -16.60 45.77
N LEU A 486 11.07 -16.25 46.86
CA LEU A 486 10.07 -15.18 46.90
C LEU A 486 10.56 -14.15 47.90
N GLU A 487 10.66 -12.91 47.46
CA GLU A 487 11.16 -11.79 48.27
C GLU A 487 10.19 -10.61 48.18
N THR A 488 9.95 -9.97 49.32
CA THR A 488 9.27 -8.67 49.42
C THR A 488 10.23 -7.67 50.05
N THR A 489 10.29 -6.44 49.53
CA THR A 489 11.27 -5.45 50.03
C THR A 489 10.70 -4.53 51.13
N GLY A 490 9.38 -4.50 51.33
CA GLY A 490 8.73 -3.67 52.35
C GLY A 490 7.50 -4.27 53.04
N SER A 491 7.17 -5.53 52.75
CA SER A 491 5.82 -6.07 52.96
C SER A 491 5.81 -7.58 53.25
N SER A 492 4.63 -8.22 53.30
CA SER A 492 4.49 -9.62 53.70
C SER A 492 4.27 -10.58 52.53
N ILE A 493 4.64 -11.85 52.73
CA ILE A 493 4.29 -12.96 51.83
C ILE A 493 3.19 -13.79 52.49
N TYR A 494 2.08 -13.97 51.80
CA TYR A 494 0.94 -14.77 52.24
C TYR A 494 0.82 -16.00 51.35
N ALA A 495 0.71 -17.18 51.97
CA ALA A 495 0.30 -18.39 51.26
C ALA A 495 -1.23 -18.44 51.22
N GLY A 496 -1.79 -18.48 50.00
CA GLY A 496 -3.22 -18.55 49.72
C GLY A 496 -3.77 -19.96 49.73
#